data_AF-A0A9P8G0H7-F1
#
_entry.id   AF-A0A9P8G0H7-F1
#
_cell.length_a   1.000
_cell.length_b   1.000
_cell.length_c   1.000
_cell.angle_alpha   90.00
_cell.angle_beta   90.00
_cell.angle_gamma   90.00
#
_symmetry.space_group_name_H-M   'P 1'
#
loop_
_entity.id
_entity.type
_entity.pdbx_description
1 polymer ?
#
loop_
_entity_poly.entity_id
_entity_poly.type
_entity_poly.pdbx_seq_one_letter_code
_entity_poly.pdbx_strand_id
1 'polypeptide(L)'
;MPAIEKGSTVLVTGANGFIASHILDQLIRLGYKVRGTVRTEAKGKWVQDYFDNKYGQGNLDLVVVPAMEVKGAFDDAVKGCQGVVHVASNISFSKNPNHVIPSVIAGVTHTLEAADKEPSVRRFVFTSSSTAATNPVPNKEFNIDENSWNQVAIDKAWADPPYTEADRAWNVYGASKTQGEQAVWKYVKENNPHFECNTVLPNANFGPILDKSQDASTAGWIRDVFTKGFAPELEQIPPQWFVNVRDTALLHIAALIDADIKNERIFAFAEPYNWNSVLAAMRKARPDKKVPEDLKDNSKDLSKVLPRARAEEILKKNYGQNGFVGLDESVRQNIENL
;
A
#
# COMPACT_ATOMS: atom_id res chain seq x y z
N MET A 1 5.86 3.11 26.30
CA MET A 1 6.54 4.19 25.54
C MET A 1 6.46 3.82 24.06
N PRO A 2 6.34 4.78 23.14
CA PRO A 2 6.30 4.46 21.71
C PRO A 2 7.64 3.82 21.29
N ALA A 3 7.60 2.97 20.26
CA ALA A 3 8.77 2.26 19.75
C ALA A 3 9.81 3.18 19.09
N ILE A 4 9.35 4.34 18.60
CA ILE A 4 10.19 5.45 18.14
C ILE A 4 9.72 6.74 18.80
N GLU A 5 10.63 7.66 19.06
CA GLU A 5 10.32 8.90 19.76
C GLU A 5 9.62 9.93 18.86
N LYS A 6 8.71 10.72 19.43
CA LYS A 6 8.10 11.83 18.70
C LYS A 6 9.18 12.86 18.34
N GLY A 7 9.12 13.41 17.12
CA GLY A 7 10.14 14.32 16.59
C GLY A 7 11.28 13.62 15.86
N SER A 8 11.38 12.29 15.97
CA SER A 8 12.33 11.49 15.20
C SER A 8 12.05 11.54 13.71
N THR A 9 13.10 11.27 12.92
CA THR A 9 13.01 11.16 11.47
C THR A 9 12.58 9.76 11.05
N VAL A 10 11.62 9.68 10.14
CA VAL A 10 11.16 8.45 9.50
C VAL A 10 11.45 8.51 8.00
N LEU A 11 12.14 7.49 7.48
CA LEU A 11 12.35 7.32 6.06
C LEU A 11 11.08 6.71 5.45
N VAL A 12 10.48 7.35 4.45
CA VAL A 12 9.36 6.81 3.67
C VAL A 12 9.76 6.71 2.20
N THR A 13 9.88 5.49 1.68
CA THR A 13 10.31 5.30 0.29
C THR A 13 9.15 5.50 -0.69
N GLY A 14 9.40 6.12 -1.84
CA GLY A 14 8.36 6.34 -2.85
C GLY A 14 7.29 7.35 -2.41
N ALA A 15 7.72 8.45 -1.78
CA ALA A 15 6.88 9.46 -1.13
C ALA A 15 5.78 10.06 -2.04
N ASN A 16 6.00 10.04 -3.35
CA ASN A 16 5.05 10.52 -4.35
C ASN A 16 3.96 9.50 -4.74
N GLY A 17 3.90 8.33 -4.09
CA GLY A 17 2.86 7.32 -4.32
C GLY A 17 1.58 7.64 -3.55
N PHE A 18 0.46 7.03 -3.97
CA PHE A 18 -0.85 7.21 -3.33
C PHE A 18 -0.81 6.91 -1.82
N ILE A 19 -0.52 5.66 -1.44
CA ILE A 19 -0.43 5.24 -0.03
C ILE A 19 0.66 6.03 0.72
N ALA A 20 1.84 6.17 0.12
CA ALA A 20 2.98 6.84 0.74
C ALA A 20 2.65 8.29 1.14
N SER A 21 1.95 9.04 0.28
CA SER A 21 1.56 10.41 0.59
C SER A 21 0.62 10.51 1.80
N HIS A 22 -0.28 9.54 2.02
CA HIS A 22 -1.11 9.51 3.22
C HIS A 22 -0.32 9.12 4.46
N ILE A 23 0.71 8.27 4.33
CA ILE A 23 1.65 7.96 5.42
C ILE A 23 2.43 9.22 5.81
N LEU A 24 2.93 9.99 4.83
CA LEU A 24 3.58 11.29 5.05
C LEU A 24 2.66 12.23 5.85
N ASP A 25 1.41 12.38 5.40
CA ASP A 25 0.43 13.25 6.03
C ASP A 25 0.22 12.91 7.51
N GLN A 26 0.04 11.62 7.82
CA GLN A 26 -0.16 11.17 9.20
C GLN A 26 1.09 11.31 10.06
N LEU A 27 2.28 10.98 9.54
CA LEU A 27 3.55 11.15 10.26
C LEU A 27 3.79 12.61 10.66
N ILE A 28 3.66 13.52 9.69
CA ILE A 28 3.88 14.95 9.92
C ILE A 28 2.85 15.49 10.92
N ARG A 29 1.57 15.13 10.75
CA ARG A 29 0.50 15.52 11.69
C ARG A 29 0.75 15.04 13.11
N LEU A 30 1.35 13.86 13.28
CA LEU A 30 1.71 13.30 14.59
C LEU A 30 3.00 13.89 15.17
N GLY A 31 3.69 14.76 14.43
CA GLY A 31 4.89 15.48 14.85
C GLY A 31 6.19 14.70 14.63
N TYR A 32 6.23 13.78 13.67
CA TYR A 32 7.46 13.18 13.17
C TYR A 32 8.02 14.00 12.02
N LYS A 33 9.35 13.97 11.85
CA LYS A 33 9.97 14.46 10.62
C LYS A 33 9.98 13.35 9.60
N VAL A 34 9.76 13.68 8.33
CA VAL A 34 9.77 12.68 7.26
C VAL A 34 10.90 12.97 6.30
N ARG A 35 11.68 11.93 6.01
CA ARG A 35 12.54 11.91 4.82
C ARG A 35 11.85 11.05 3.77
N GLY A 36 11.41 11.66 2.67
CA GLY A 36 10.73 10.98 1.58
C GLY A 36 11.70 10.67 0.44
N THR A 37 11.64 9.48 -0.16
CA THR A 37 12.41 9.20 -1.39
C THR A 37 11.56 9.33 -2.65
N VAL A 38 12.14 9.88 -3.71
CA VAL A 38 11.54 9.97 -5.05
C VAL A 38 12.54 9.58 -6.13
N ARG A 39 12.07 9.14 -7.30
CA ARG A 39 12.97 8.73 -8.40
C ARG A 39 13.70 9.91 -9.06
N THR A 40 13.07 11.08 -9.07
CA THR A 40 13.61 12.33 -9.62
C THR A 40 13.06 13.50 -8.83
N GLU A 41 13.78 14.61 -8.80
CA GLU A 41 13.32 15.85 -8.15
C GLU A 41 11.96 16.31 -8.70
N ALA A 42 11.76 16.23 -10.02
CA ALA A 42 10.51 16.60 -10.68
C ALA A 42 9.30 15.80 -10.15
N LYS A 43 9.48 14.51 -9.81
CA LYS A 43 8.42 13.68 -9.22
C LYS A 43 8.15 14.01 -7.75
N GLY A 44 9.11 14.62 -7.07
CA GLY A 44 8.96 15.09 -5.68
C GLY A 44 8.34 16.47 -5.56
N LYS A 45 8.35 17.29 -6.63
CA LYS A 45 7.91 18.68 -6.55
C LYS A 45 6.50 18.86 -5.96
N TRP A 46 5.52 18.13 -6.47
CA TRP A 46 4.14 18.25 -5.98
C TRP A 46 4.02 17.83 -4.50
N VAL A 47 4.81 16.85 -4.08
CA VAL A 47 4.84 16.34 -2.71
C VAL A 47 5.36 17.45 -1.78
N GLN A 48 6.51 18.04 -2.12
CA GLN A 48 7.09 19.14 -1.35
C GLN A 48 6.13 20.33 -1.27
N ASP A 49 5.62 20.79 -2.41
CA ASP A 49 4.70 21.94 -2.49
C ASP A 49 3.43 21.68 -1.65
N TYR A 50 2.85 20.48 -1.72
CA TYR A 50 1.64 20.12 -0.96
C TYR A 50 1.88 20.14 0.55
N PHE A 51 2.96 19.50 1.04
CA PHE A 51 3.20 19.40 2.48
C PHE A 51 3.76 20.68 3.09
N ASP A 52 4.56 21.45 2.36
CA ASP A 52 5.01 22.78 2.81
C ASP A 52 3.83 23.75 2.95
N ASN A 53 2.87 23.72 2.01
CA ASN A 53 1.66 24.54 2.10
C ASN A 53 0.76 24.12 3.27
N LYS A 54 0.69 22.82 3.58
CA LYS A 54 -0.21 22.30 4.62
C LYS A 54 0.37 22.41 6.04
N TYR A 55 1.67 22.20 6.21
CA TYR A 55 2.30 22.08 7.53
C TYR A 55 3.46 23.06 7.76
N GLY A 56 3.84 23.83 6.75
CA GLY A 56 5.05 24.65 6.78
C GLY A 56 6.31 23.85 6.43
N GLN A 57 7.38 24.58 6.12
CA GLN A 57 8.68 24.03 5.73
C GLN A 57 9.37 23.29 6.90
N GLY A 58 10.25 22.34 6.56
CA GLY A 58 11.12 21.64 7.52
C GLY A 58 10.53 20.36 8.11
N ASN A 59 9.29 20.01 7.78
CA ASN A 59 8.66 18.74 8.17
C ASN A 59 8.99 17.58 7.21
N LEU A 60 9.26 17.90 5.95
CA LEU A 60 9.56 16.95 4.88
C LEU A 60 10.89 17.31 4.21
N ASP A 61 11.77 16.32 4.12
CA ASP A 61 13.02 16.34 3.35
C ASP A 61 12.92 15.31 2.22
N LEU A 62 13.02 15.75 0.96
CA LEU A 62 12.97 14.83 -0.19
C LEU A 62 14.36 14.51 -0.71
N VAL A 63 14.65 13.21 -0.80
CA VAL A 63 15.91 12.68 -1.34
C VAL A 63 15.66 11.89 -2.62
N VAL A 64 16.60 12.00 -3.57
CA VAL A 64 16.49 11.29 -4.85
C VAL A 64 17.12 9.90 -4.74
N VAL A 65 16.31 8.88 -4.99
CA VAL A 65 16.75 7.47 -5.13
C VAL A 65 16.23 6.97 -6.48
N PRO A 66 17.04 7.03 -7.55
CA PRO A 66 16.57 6.76 -8.91
C PRO A 66 16.09 5.32 -9.13
N ALA A 67 16.79 4.35 -8.52
CA ALA A 67 16.54 2.93 -8.65
C ALA A 67 16.70 2.25 -7.29
N MET A 68 15.65 1.57 -6.82
CA MET A 68 15.60 0.96 -5.49
C MET A 68 16.34 -0.38 -5.43
N GLU A 69 16.44 -1.05 -6.58
CA GLU A 69 17.10 -2.34 -6.74
C GLU A 69 18.63 -2.23 -6.74
N VAL A 70 19.19 -1.03 -6.78
CA VAL A 70 20.65 -0.82 -6.73
C VAL A 70 21.13 -0.99 -5.28
N LYS A 71 22.18 -1.80 -5.11
CA LYS A 71 22.78 -2.02 -3.79
C LYS A 71 23.32 -0.71 -3.22
N GLY A 72 22.99 -0.43 -1.96
CA GLY A 72 23.40 0.81 -1.27
C GLY A 72 22.57 2.04 -1.65
N ALA A 73 21.51 1.91 -2.47
CA ALA A 73 20.68 3.04 -2.90
C ALA A 73 20.02 3.82 -1.75
N PHE A 74 19.88 3.19 -0.58
CA PHE A 74 19.26 3.78 0.61
C PHE A 74 20.25 4.09 1.74
N ASP A 75 21.55 3.80 1.56
CA ASP A 75 22.57 3.95 2.62
C ASP A 75 22.67 5.41 3.12
N ASP A 76 22.50 6.40 2.23
CA ASP A 76 22.46 7.82 2.64
C ASP A 76 21.09 8.25 3.14
N ALA A 77 20.02 7.77 2.52
CA ALA A 77 18.65 8.16 2.86
C ALA A 77 18.28 7.74 4.29
N VAL A 78 18.77 6.59 4.76
CA VAL A 78 18.41 6.04 6.07
C VAL A 78 19.12 6.73 7.24
N LYS A 79 20.20 7.48 6.99
CA LYS A 79 21.04 8.08 8.04
C LYS A 79 20.24 8.90 9.06
N GLY A 80 20.38 8.54 10.33
CA GLY A 80 19.72 9.18 11.47
C GLY A 80 18.20 8.95 11.57
N CYS A 81 17.63 8.04 10.77
CA CYS A 81 16.22 7.67 10.87
C CYS A 81 16.01 6.66 12.00
N GLN A 82 14.92 6.81 12.77
CA GLN A 82 14.50 5.79 13.75
C GLN A 82 13.51 4.79 13.18
N GLY A 83 12.83 5.15 12.10
CA GLY A 83 11.84 4.32 11.43
C GLY A 83 12.04 4.30 9.92
N VAL A 84 11.74 3.17 9.29
CA VAL A 84 11.69 3.02 7.84
C VAL A 84 10.33 2.47 7.44
N VAL A 85 9.65 3.14 6.51
CA VAL A 85 8.44 2.66 5.86
C VAL A 85 8.73 2.48 4.38
N HIS A 86 8.95 1.24 3.96
CA HIS A 86 9.27 0.91 2.58
C HIS A 86 7.99 0.68 1.78
N VAL A 87 7.57 1.70 1.03
CA VAL A 87 6.36 1.69 0.17
C VAL A 87 6.74 1.56 -1.31
N ALA A 88 7.93 2.01 -1.70
CA ALA A 88 8.40 1.97 -3.07
C ALA A 88 8.37 0.54 -3.62
N SER A 89 7.82 0.38 -4.82
CA SER A 89 7.72 -0.93 -5.46
C SER A 89 7.65 -0.78 -6.98
N ASN A 90 7.95 -1.86 -7.71
CA ASN A 90 7.73 -1.92 -9.15
C ASN A 90 6.25 -2.24 -9.42
N ILE A 91 5.49 -1.20 -9.77
CA ILE A 91 4.06 -1.29 -10.11
C ILE A 91 3.83 -1.10 -11.62
N SER A 92 4.79 -1.47 -12.46
CA SER A 92 4.71 -1.30 -13.91
C SER A 92 3.68 -2.20 -14.60
N PHE A 93 3.19 -3.23 -13.92
CA PHE A 93 2.39 -4.30 -14.51
C PHE A 93 3.06 -4.95 -15.74
N SER A 94 4.39 -4.94 -15.79
CA SER A 94 5.13 -5.68 -16.81
C SER A 94 4.89 -7.18 -16.67
N LYS A 95 4.68 -7.86 -17.80
CA LYS A 95 4.50 -9.32 -17.89
C LYS A 95 5.80 -10.11 -17.72
N ASN A 96 6.95 -9.45 -17.62
CA ASN A 96 8.25 -10.11 -17.55
C ASN A 96 8.64 -10.41 -16.09
N PRO A 97 8.49 -11.67 -15.61
CA PRO A 97 8.84 -12.04 -14.25
C PRO A 97 10.32 -11.83 -13.93
N ASN A 98 11.22 -11.99 -14.92
CA ASN A 98 12.66 -11.82 -14.76
C ASN A 98 13.10 -10.39 -14.46
N HIS A 99 12.22 -9.41 -14.67
CA HIS A 99 12.49 -8.01 -14.35
C HIS A 99 11.77 -7.55 -13.09
N VAL A 100 10.47 -7.83 -12.98
CA VAL A 100 9.63 -7.29 -11.88
C VAL A 100 9.99 -7.95 -10.56
N ILE A 101 10.04 -9.29 -10.51
CA ILE A 101 10.22 -10.04 -9.27
C ILE A 101 11.61 -9.75 -8.65
N PRO A 102 12.73 -9.87 -9.38
CA PRO A 102 14.05 -9.54 -8.82
C PRO A 102 14.18 -8.07 -8.40
N SER A 103 13.56 -7.13 -9.13
CA SER A 103 13.58 -5.71 -8.76
C SER A 103 12.90 -5.45 -7.41
N VAL A 104 11.75 -6.08 -7.15
CA VAL A 104 11.04 -5.93 -5.87
C VAL A 104 11.82 -6.58 -4.72
N ILE A 105 12.34 -7.80 -4.93
CA ILE A 105 13.15 -8.50 -3.92
C ILE A 105 14.41 -7.69 -3.59
N ALA A 106 15.17 -7.26 -4.60
CA ALA A 106 16.37 -6.45 -4.40
C ALA A 106 16.04 -5.12 -3.71
N GLY A 107 14.96 -4.45 -4.11
CA GLY A 107 14.53 -3.19 -3.50
C GLY A 107 14.29 -3.31 -2.00
N VAL A 108 13.57 -4.33 -1.56
CA VAL A 108 13.28 -4.51 -0.13
C VAL A 108 14.50 -5.02 0.64
N THR A 109 15.26 -5.99 0.09
CA THR A 109 16.47 -6.51 0.75
C THR A 109 17.54 -5.43 0.91
N HIS A 110 17.81 -4.61 -0.10
CA HIS A 110 18.77 -3.51 0.03
C HIS A 110 18.30 -2.41 1.01
N THR A 111 16.98 -2.18 1.12
CA THR A 111 16.46 -1.24 2.13
C THR A 111 16.63 -1.81 3.54
N LEU A 112 16.38 -3.12 3.74
CA LEU A 112 16.62 -3.80 5.02
C LEU A 112 18.11 -3.77 5.39
N GLU A 113 19.00 -4.06 4.46
CA GLU A 113 20.45 -3.95 4.66
C GLU A 113 20.88 -2.54 5.04
N ALA A 114 20.33 -1.51 4.39
CA ALA A 114 20.61 -0.12 4.74
C ALA A 114 20.10 0.21 6.15
N ALA A 115 18.90 -0.24 6.50
CA ALA A 115 18.33 -0.07 7.83
C ALA A 115 19.15 -0.77 8.92
N ASP A 116 19.71 -1.95 8.64
CA ASP A 116 20.48 -2.70 9.64
C ASP A 116 21.88 -2.10 9.88
N LYS A 117 22.43 -1.40 8.88
CA LYS A 117 23.65 -0.61 9.03
C LYS A 117 23.46 0.67 9.84
N GLU A 118 22.24 1.17 10.02
CA GLU A 118 21.94 2.43 10.72
C GLU A 118 21.49 2.14 12.16
N PRO A 119 22.37 2.31 13.18
CA PRO A 119 22.08 1.92 14.55
C PRO A 119 20.93 2.68 15.20
N SER A 120 20.46 3.80 14.61
CA SER A 120 19.29 4.51 15.12
C SER A 120 17.96 3.86 14.75
N VAL A 121 17.91 2.99 13.73
CA VAL A 121 16.68 2.35 13.31
C VAL A 121 16.16 1.42 14.42
N ARG A 122 14.87 1.51 14.70
CA ARG A 122 14.15 0.67 15.67
C ARG A 122 13.02 -0.09 15.03
N ARG A 123 12.48 0.42 13.91
CA ARG A 123 11.27 -0.07 13.28
C ARG A 123 11.36 -0.05 11.76
N PHE A 124 10.99 -1.17 11.15
CA PHE A 124 10.86 -1.31 9.71
C PHE A 124 9.44 -1.77 9.36
N VAL A 125 8.76 -1.04 8.48
CA VAL A 125 7.42 -1.39 8.00
C VAL A 125 7.48 -1.54 6.47
N PHE A 126 7.12 -2.72 5.97
CA PHE A 126 7.02 -2.97 4.53
C PHE A 126 5.56 -2.88 4.07
N THR A 127 5.30 -2.09 3.03
CA THR A 127 4.00 -2.09 2.34
C THR A 127 3.95 -3.27 1.37
N SER A 128 3.36 -4.36 1.84
CA SER A 128 3.04 -5.52 1.00
C SER A 128 1.71 -5.26 0.26
N SER A 129 0.91 -6.31 0.04
CA SER A 129 -0.33 -6.26 -0.73
C SER A 129 -1.20 -7.46 -0.34
N SER A 130 -2.52 -7.33 -0.45
CA SER A 130 -3.45 -8.47 -0.38
C SER A 130 -3.05 -9.59 -1.35
N THR A 131 -2.50 -9.22 -2.51
CA THR A 131 -2.01 -10.16 -3.53
C THR A 131 -0.81 -11.00 -3.08
N ALA A 132 -0.11 -10.61 -2.00
CA ALA A 132 0.92 -11.45 -1.40
C ALA A 132 0.31 -12.68 -0.71
N ALA A 133 -0.93 -12.58 -0.23
CA ALA A 133 -1.67 -13.64 0.44
C ALA A 133 -2.54 -14.46 -0.50
N THR A 134 -3.28 -13.82 -1.42
CA THR A 134 -4.18 -14.52 -2.36
C THR A 134 -4.55 -13.68 -3.58
N ASN A 135 -5.05 -14.34 -4.63
CA ASN A 135 -5.82 -13.69 -5.69
C ASN A 135 -7.30 -13.61 -5.30
N PRO A 136 -8.07 -12.62 -5.81
CA PRO A 136 -9.53 -12.64 -5.74
C PRO A 136 -10.08 -13.87 -6.50
N VAL A 137 -11.06 -14.56 -5.88
CA VAL A 137 -11.75 -15.69 -6.51
C VAL A 137 -13.26 -15.47 -6.39
N PRO A 138 -13.92 -14.91 -7.44
CA PRO A 138 -15.33 -14.55 -7.36
C PRO A 138 -16.23 -15.74 -6.99
N ASN A 139 -17.21 -15.48 -6.13
CA ASN A 139 -18.24 -16.41 -5.67
C ASN A 139 -17.72 -17.68 -4.99
N LYS A 140 -16.49 -17.67 -4.46
CA LYS A 140 -15.89 -18.80 -3.74
C LYS A 140 -15.59 -18.42 -2.30
N GLU A 141 -16.07 -19.23 -1.36
CA GLU A 141 -15.69 -19.14 0.04
C GLU A 141 -14.33 -19.79 0.28
N PHE A 142 -13.45 -19.08 0.98
CA PHE A 142 -12.18 -19.58 1.51
C PHE A 142 -11.67 -18.66 2.61
N ASN A 143 -10.77 -19.15 3.46
CA ASN A 143 -10.18 -18.38 4.54
C ASN A 143 -8.82 -17.82 4.14
N ILE A 144 -8.51 -16.63 4.63
CA ILE A 144 -7.20 -15.98 4.54
C ILE A 144 -6.73 -15.74 5.98
N ASP A 145 -5.49 -16.12 6.26
CA ASP A 145 -4.83 -15.98 7.55
C ASP A 145 -3.38 -15.47 7.41
N GLU A 146 -2.69 -15.30 8.54
CA GLU A 146 -1.31 -14.83 8.62
C GLU A 146 -0.29 -15.79 7.99
N ASN A 147 -0.69 -17.02 7.66
CA ASN A 147 0.15 -18.01 6.97
C ASN A 147 -0.21 -18.15 5.49
N SER A 148 -1.19 -17.40 5.00
CA SER A 148 -1.63 -17.43 3.61
C SER A 148 -0.61 -16.74 2.71
N TRP A 149 -0.13 -17.48 1.72
CA TRP A 149 0.83 -17.03 0.71
C TRP A 149 0.32 -17.40 -0.67
N ASN A 150 0.43 -16.46 -1.63
CA ASN A 150 -0.12 -16.62 -2.97
C ASN A 150 0.80 -17.46 -3.87
N GLN A 151 0.94 -18.75 -3.55
CA GLN A 151 1.71 -19.69 -4.36
C GLN A 151 1.17 -19.79 -5.79
N VAL A 152 -0.16 -19.65 -5.95
CA VAL A 152 -0.82 -19.64 -7.26
C VAL A 152 -0.28 -18.54 -8.17
N ALA A 153 -0.11 -17.32 -7.66
CA ALA A 153 0.47 -16.24 -8.44
C ALA A 153 1.93 -16.51 -8.81
N ILE A 154 2.73 -17.08 -7.89
CA ILE A 154 4.11 -17.48 -8.17
C ILE A 154 4.14 -18.49 -9.31
N ASP A 155 3.41 -19.59 -9.19
CA ASP A 155 3.42 -20.66 -10.20
C ASP A 155 2.99 -20.13 -11.58
N LYS A 156 1.91 -19.33 -11.61
CA LYS A 156 1.41 -18.71 -12.85
C LYS A 156 2.32 -17.63 -13.42
N ALA A 157 3.08 -16.92 -12.60
CA ALA A 157 4.03 -15.91 -13.05
C ALA A 157 5.25 -16.52 -13.76
N TRP A 158 5.52 -17.81 -13.54
CA TRP A 158 6.63 -18.55 -14.15
C TRP A 158 6.18 -19.62 -15.16
N ALA A 159 4.89 -19.94 -15.23
CA ALA A 159 4.34 -20.91 -16.16
C ALA A 159 4.60 -20.56 -17.64
N ASP A 160 4.73 -21.58 -18.48
CA ASP A 160 4.75 -21.44 -19.93
C ASP A 160 3.35 -21.09 -20.48
N PRO A 161 3.26 -20.54 -21.71
CA PRO A 161 1.97 -20.33 -22.38
C PRO A 161 1.16 -21.63 -22.52
N PRO A 162 -0.18 -21.56 -22.59
CA PRO A 162 -0.96 -20.35 -22.84
C PRO A 162 -1.35 -19.56 -21.57
N TYR A 163 -1.29 -18.24 -21.67
CA TYR A 163 -1.85 -17.27 -20.72
C TYR A 163 -2.28 -16.01 -21.48
N THR A 164 -3.18 -15.21 -20.90
CA THR A 164 -3.46 -13.87 -21.44
C THR A 164 -2.43 -12.88 -20.91
N GLU A 165 -2.23 -11.79 -21.66
CA GLU A 165 -1.31 -10.72 -21.29
C GLU A 165 -1.67 -10.08 -19.93
N ALA A 166 -2.96 -9.81 -19.72
CA ALA A 166 -3.48 -9.26 -18.47
C ALA A 166 -3.32 -10.25 -17.30
N ASP A 167 -3.69 -11.53 -17.49
CA ASP A 167 -3.53 -12.56 -16.44
C ASP A 167 -2.05 -12.72 -16.08
N ARG A 168 -1.13 -12.71 -17.06
CA ARG A 168 0.31 -12.77 -16.80
C ARG A 168 0.79 -11.57 -16.00
N ALA A 169 0.40 -10.35 -16.37
CA ALA A 169 0.78 -9.14 -15.65
C ALA A 169 0.32 -9.16 -14.19
N TRP A 170 -0.92 -9.57 -13.92
CA TRP A 170 -1.47 -9.69 -12.56
C TRP A 170 -0.76 -10.77 -11.74
N ASN A 171 -0.47 -11.94 -12.31
CA ASN A 171 0.26 -12.99 -11.59
C ASN A 171 1.72 -12.58 -11.35
N VAL A 172 2.39 -11.90 -12.29
CA VAL A 172 3.74 -11.35 -12.08
C VAL A 172 3.75 -10.31 -10.96
N TYR A 173 2.75 -9.41 -10.92
CA TYR A 173 2.59 -8.49 -9.80
C TYR A 173 2.36 -9.23 -8.47
N GLY A 174 1.42 -10.18 -8.43
CA GLY A 174 1.14 -11.01 -7.27
C GLY A 174 2.39 -11.74 -6.75
N ALA A 175 3.09 -12.46 -7.64
CA ALA A 175 4.34 -13.13 -7.33
C ALA A 175 5.42 -12.18 -6.78
N SER A 176 5.56 -10.99 -7.37
CA SER A 176 6.53 -10.00 -6.88
C SER A 176 6.21 -9.52 -5.47
N LYS A 177 4.92 -9.36 -5.12
CA LYS A 177 4.49 -8.99 -3.77
C LYS A 177 4.68 -10.13 -2.79
N THR A 178 4.30 -11.36 -3.17
CA THR A 178 4.52 -12.57 -2.35
C THR A 178 5.99 -12.78 -2.06
N GLN A 179 6.84 -12.81 -3.09
CA GLN A 179 8.26 -13.09 -2.93
C GLN A 179 9.03 -11.93 -2.31
N GLY A 180 8.61 -10.68 -2.54
CA GLY A 180 9.14 -9.51 -1.84
C GLY A 180 8.88 -9.56 -0.34
N GLU A 181 7.65 -9.86 0.07
CA GLU A 181 7.33 -10.00 1.51
C GLU A 181 8.00 -11.25 2.13
N GLN A 182 8.09 -12.37 1.41
CA GLN A 182 8.88 -13.52 1.85
C GLN A 182 10.36 -13.16 2.05
N ALA A 183 10.93 -12.29 1.21
CA ALA A 183 12.30 -11.81 1.37
C ALA A 183 12.49 -10.98 2.65
N VAL A 184 11.47 -10.20 3.06
CA VAL A 184 11.47 -9.49 4.35
C VAL A 184 11.58 -10.48 5.50
N TRP A 185 10.67 -11.45 5.57
CA TRP A 185 10.63 -12.40 6.68
C TRP A 185 11.84 -13.35 6.68
N LYS A 186 12.35 -13.71 5.49
CA LYS A 186 13.60 -14.44 5.35
C LYS A 186 14.77 -13.63 5.94
N TYR A 187 14.89 -12.35 5.58
CA TYR A 187 15.94 -11.48 6.10
C TYR A 187 15.89 -11.36 7.62
N VAL A 188 14.71 -11.12 8.20
CA VAL A 188 14.51 -11.04 9.66
C VAL A 188 14.95 -12.34 10.34
N LYS A 189 14.55 -13.49 9.79
CA LYS A 189 14.89 -14.81 10.34
C LYS A 189 16.39 -15.12 10.25
N GLU A 190 17.04 -14.79 9.14
CA GLU A 190 18.43 -15.17 8.87
C GLU A 190 19.46 -14.21 9.46
N ASN A 191 19.13 -12.91 9.55
CA ASN A 191 20.09 -11.88 9.97
C ASN A 191 19.80 -11.36 11.39
N ASN A 192 18.61 -11.61 11.94
CA ASN A 192 18.20 -11.13 13.27
C ASN A 192 18.52 -9.64 13.47
N PRO A 193 17.93 -8.76 12.64
CA PRO A 193 18.24 -7.33 12.69
C PRO A 193 17.90 -6.73 14.05
N HIS A 194 18.60 -5.66 14.39
CA HIS A 194 18.44 -4.97 15.67
C HIS A 194 17.12 -4.17 15.81
N PHE A 195 16.32 -4.10 14.74
CA PHE A 195 15.01 -3.44 14.70
C PHE A 195 13.87 -4.47 14.56
N GLU A 196 12.67 -4.08 14.99
CA GLU A 196 11.46 -4.88 14.77
C GLU A 196 10.89 -4.62 13.38
N CYS A 197 10.43 -5.68 12.71
CA CYS A 197 9.87 -5.60 11.37
C CYS A 197 8.38 -5.91 11.37
N ASN A 198 7.58 -5.17 10.62
CA ASN A 198 6.15 -5.43 10.41
C ASN A 198 5.82 -5.28 8.91
N THR A 199 4.74 -5.91 8.46
CA THR A 199 4.23 -5.73 7.09
C THR A 199 2.77 -5.30 7.15
N VAL A 200 2.36 -4.42 6.23
CA VAL A 200 0.95 -4.06 6.04
C VAL A 200 0.54 -4.55 4.65
N LEU A 201 -0.54 -5.32 4.60
CA LEU A 201 -1.10 -5.93 3.40
C LEU A 201 -2.43 -5.25 3.07
N PRO A 202 -2.42 -4.10 2.39
CA PRO A 202 -3.64 -3.47 1.94
C PRO A 202 -4.25 -4.17 0.74
N ASN A 203 -5.58 -4.17 0.66
CA ASN A 203 -6.31 -4.44 -0.58
C ASN A 203 -6.49 -3.15 -1.41
N ALA A 204 -7.47 -3.09 -2.33
CA ALA A 204 -7.72 -1.90 -3.14
C ALA A 204 -7.91 -0.66 -2.26
N ASN A 205 -7.08 0.37 -2.45
CA ASN A 205 -7.13 1.58 -1.62
C ASN A 205 -8.05 2.60 -2.27
N PHE A 206 -9.09 3.01 -1.54
CA PHE A 206 -9.98 4.08 -1.95
C PHE A 206 -9.83 5.29 -1.01
N GLY A 207 -10.11 6.48 -1.53
CA GLY A 207 -10.07 7.70 -0.75
C GLY A 207 -9.45 8.87 -1.51
N PRO A 208 -9.10 9.97 -0.81
CA PRO A 208 -8.80 11.23 -1.46
C PRO A 208 -7.44 11.21 -2.17
N ILE A 209 -7.44 11.65 -3.43
CA ILE A 209 -6.23 11.92 -4.22
C ILE A 209 -5.74 13.32 -3.84
N LEU A 210 -4.50 13.43 -3.35
CA LEU A 210 -4.03 14.67 -2.72
C LEU A 210 -3.64 15.77 -3.72
N ASP A 211 -3.17 15.37 -4.90
CA ASP A 211 -2.79 16.30 -5.96
C ASP A 211 -3.14 15.72 -7.34
N LYS A 212 -3.46 16.58 -8.30
CA LYS A 212 -3.80 16.17 -9.67
C LYS A 212 -2.67 15.46 -10.42
N SER A 213 -1.41 15.72 -10.04
CA SER A 213 -0.21 15.09 -10.63
C SER A 213 0.19 13.79 -9.94
N GLN A 214 -0.50 13.42 -8.86
CA GLN A 214 -0.29 12.16 -8.16
C GLN A 214 -0.69 10.97 -9.05
N ASP A 215 0.14 9.93 -9.05
CA ASP A 215 -0.28 8.62 -9.52
C ASP A 215 -1.30 8.05 -8.53
N ALA A 216 -2.58 8.18 -8.89
CA ALA A 216 -3.71 7.84 -8.04
C ALA A 216 -3.93 6.34 -7.87
N SER A 217 -3.22 5.47 -8.61
CA SER A 217 -3.33 4.01 -8.50
C SER A 217 -4.80 3.53 -8.45
N THR A 218 -5.18 2.74 -7.45
CA THR A 218 -6.53 2.19 -7.23
C THR A 218 -7.62 3.27 -7.05
N ALA A 219 -7.32 4.41 -6.42
CA ALA A 219 -8.25 5.55 -6.36
C ALA A 219 -8.46 6.21 -7.74
N GLY A 220 -7.50 6.05 -8.65
CA GLY A 220 -7.62 6.42 -10.05
C GLY A 220 -8.73 5.68 -10.77
N TRP A 221 -8.99 4.41 -10.42
CA TRP A 221 -10.09 3.63 -10.99
C TRP A 221 -11.45 4.26 -10.66
N ILE A 222 -11.65 4.65 -9.40
CA ILE A 222 -12.88 5.31 -8.94
C ILE A 222 -13.06 6.66 -9.65
N ARG A 223 -12.00 7.47 -9.71
CA ARG A 223 -12.00 8.73 -10.46
C ARG A 223 -12.36 8.53 -11.92
N ASP A 224 -11.73 7.56 -12.59
CA ASP A 224 -11.88 7.35 -14.02
C ASP A 224 -13.28 6.80 -14.35
N VAL A 225 -13.82 5.85 -13.57
CA VAL A 225 -15.22 5.42 -13.73
C VAL A 225 -16.18 6.59 -13.53
N PHE A 226 -15.96 7.42 -12.51
CA PHE A 226 -16.84 8.57 -12.22
C PHE A 226 -16.80 9.65 -13.30
N THR A 227 -15.61 9.94 -13.86
CA THR A 227 -15.41 11.08 -14.78
C THR A 227 -15.49 10.69 -16.26
N LYS A 228 -15.17 9.45 -16.60
CA LYS A 228 -15.04 8.96 -17.99
C LYS A 228 -15.95 7.77 -18.30
N GLY A 229 -16.52 7.12 -17.28
CA GLY A 229 -17.21 5.84 -17.43
C GLY A 229 -16.25 4.65 -17.44
N PHE A 230 -16.78 3.45 -17.68
CA PHE A 230 -15.99 2.23 -17.68
C PHE A 230 -15.09 2.12 -18.92
N ALA A 231 -13.83 1.75 -18.67
CA ALA A 231 -12.95 1.16 -19.67
C ALA A 231 -13.01 -0.38 -19.55
N PRO A 232 -12.82 -1.14 -20.64
CA PRO A 232 -12.89 -2.60 -20.62
C PRO A 232 -11.99 -3.26 -19.56
N GLU A 233 -10.82 -2.67 -19.29
CA GLU A 233 -9.87 -3.17 -18.30
C GLU A 233 -10.39 -3.02 -16.86
N LEU A 234 -11.17 -1.98 -16.59
CA LEU A 234 -11.77 -1.76 -15.27
C LEU A 234 -12.94 -2.71 -15.04
N GLU A 235 -13.78 -2.96 -16.06
CA GLU A 235 -14.87 -3.94 -15.97
C GLU A 235 -14.38 -5.35 -15.64
N GLN A 236 -13.14 -5.68 -16.01
CA GLN A 236 -12.52 -6.98 -15.75
C GLN A 236 -11.91 -7.11 -14.34
N ILE A 237 -11.85 -6.02 -13.56
CA ILE A 237 -11.38 -6.10 -12.17
C ILE A 237 -12.41 -6.89 -11.35
N PRO A 238 -12.04 -8.05 -10.78
CA PRO A 238 -12.99 -8.89 -10.06
C PRO A 238 -13.41 -8.24 -8.74
N PRO A 239 -14.58 -8.64 -8.18
CA PRO A 239 -14.93 -8.29 -6.81
C PRO A 239 -13.82 -8.75 -5.86
N GLN A 240 -13.49 -7.88 -4.91
CA GLN A 240 -12.44 -8.11 -3.92
C GLN A 240 -12.70 -7.23 -2.69
N TRP A 241 -11.81 -7.24 -1.70
CA TRP A 241 -11.88 -6.29 -0.58
C TRP A 241 -11.35 -4.91 -0.97
N PHE A 242 -11.76 -3.87 -0.26
CA PHE A 242 -11.07 -2.57 -0.32
C PHE A 242 -10.63 -2.14 1.08
N VAL A 243 -9.93 -1.02 1.16
CA VAL A 243 -9.63 -0.31 2.41
C VAL A 243 -9.51 1.19 2.13
N ASN A 244 -9.90 2.02 3.11
CA ASN A 244 -9.65 3.45 3.00
C ASN A 244 -8.15 3.74 3.10
N VAL A 245 -7.62 4.60 2.22
CA VAL A 245 -6.18 4.92 2.18
C VAL A 245 -5.67 5.55 3.47
N ARG A 246 -6.53 6.28 4.21
CA ARG A 246 -6.19 6.84 5.52
C ARG A 246 -6.06 5.74 6.58
N ASP A 247 -6.93 4.73 6.56
CA ASP A 247 -6.82 3.57 7.45
C ASP A 247 -5.55 2.77 7.16
N THR A 248 -5.23 2.57 5.88
CA THR A 248 -3.96 1.97 5.46
C THR A 248 -2.79 2.75 6.05
N ALA A 249 -2.78 4.08 5.94
CA ALA A 249 -1.73 4.91 6.51
C ALA A 249 -1.66 4.77 8.04
N LEU A 250 -2.80 4.82 8.75
CA LEU A 250 -2.87 4.64 10.20
C LEU A 250 -2.30 3.29 10.66
N LEU A 251 -2.55 2.21 9.91
CA LEU A 251 -1.97 0.89 10.20
C LEU A 251 -0.45 0.87 10.01
N HIS A 252 0.09 1.58 9.01
CA HIS A 252 1.55 1.74 8.87
C HIS A 252 2.14 2.52 10.05
N ILE A 253 1.48 3.60 10.49
CA ILE A 253 1.96 4.38 11.63
C ILE A 253 1.91 3.52 12.90
N ALA A 254 0.84 2.76 13.14
CA ALA A 254 0.74 1.91 14.32
C ALA A 254 1.83 0.83 14.30
N ALA A 255 2.06 0.18 13.17
CA ALA A 255 3.15 -0.78 12.98
C ALA A 255 4.54 -0.17 13.23
N LEU A 256 4.68 1.14 13.05
CA LEU A 256 5.90 1.89 13.30
C LEU A 256 6.05 2.34 14.76
N ILE A 257 4.97 2.69 15.46
CA ILE A 257 5.07 3.37 16.77
C ILE A 257 4.58 2.54 17.96
N ASP A 258 3.70 1.57 17.76
CA ASP A 258 3.11 0.76 18.84
C ASP A 258 4.11 -0.33 19.26
N ALA A 259 4.61 -0.25 20.49
CA ALA A 259 5.60 -1.16 21.06
C ALA A 259 5.15 -2.63 21.04
N ASP A 260 3.85 -2.89 21.04
CA ASP A 260 3.27 -4.23 21.14
C ASP A 260 3.11 -4.91 19.76
N ILE A 261 3.28 -4.16 18.66
CA ILE A 261 3.19 -4.70 17.29
C ILE A 261 4.59 -5.08 16.81
N LYS A 262 4.87 -6.37 16.73
CA LYS A 262 6.19 -6.91 16.44
C LYS A 262 6.10 -8.15 15.57
N ASN A 263 6.79 -8.16 14.44
CA ASN A 263 6.86 -9.31 13.54
C ASN A 263 5.47 -9.77 13.05
N GLU A 264 4.57 -8.81 12.79
CA GLU A 264 3.20 -9.05 12.35
C GLU A 264 3.00 -8.82 10.83
N ARG A 265 2.10 -9.62 10.24
CA ARG A 265 1.45 -9.34 8.95
C ARG A 265 0.09 -8.72 9.22
N ILE A 266 -0.07 -7.43 8.92
CA ILE A 266 -1.29 -6.66 9.24
C ILE A 266 -2.17 -6.55 8.01
N PHE A 267 -3.35 -7.17 8.04
CA PHE A 267 -4.26 -7.24 6.90
C PHE A 267 -5.24 -6.06 6.89
N ALA A 268 -4.98 -5.10 6.01
CA ALA A 268 -5.82 -3.91 5.84
C ALA A 268 -6.94 -4.18 4.81
N PHE A 269 -7.99 -4.87 5.28
CA PHE A 269 -9.16 -5.32 4.50
C PHE A 269 -10.43 -4.82 5.20
N ALA A 270 -11.08 -3.78 4.68
CA ALA A 270 -12.23 -3.15 5.32
C ALA A 270 -13.51 -3.98 5.16
N GLU A 271 -14.01 -4.10 3.93
CA GLU A 271 -15.17 -4.91 3.52
C GLU A 271 -15.07 -5.28 2.03
N PRO A 272 -15.75 -6.34 1.56
CA PRO A 272 -15.80 -6.70 0.14
C PRO A 272 -16.60 -5.70 -0.69
N TYR A 273 -16.17 -5.46 -1.92
CA TYR A 273 -16.86 -4.63 -2.91
C TYR A 273 -16.97 -5.34 -4.27
N ASN A 274 -17.94 -4.88 -5.06
CA ASN A 274 -17.93 -5.06 -6.51
C ASN A 274 -18.24 -3.71 -7.18
N TRP A 275 -18.16 -3.64 -8.51
CA TRP A 275 -18.41 -2.37 -9.20
C TRP A 275 -19.81 -1.81 -8.96
N ASN A 276 -20.84 -2.65 -8.84
CA ASN A 276 -22.20 -2.18 -8.58
C ASN A 276 -22.33 -1.54 -7.19
N SER A 277 -21.63 -2.05 -6.16
CA SER A 277 -21.60 -1.38 -4.85
C SER A 277 -20.85 -0.05 -4.89
N VAL A 278 -19.80 0.06 -5.70
CA VAL A 278 -19.09 1.33 -5.94
C VAL A 278 -19.99 2.34 -6.67
N LEU A 279 -20.71 1.93 -7.71
CA LEU A 279 -21.64 2.79 -8.44
C LEU A 279 -22.78 3.28 -7.54
N ALA A 280 -23.30 2.41 -6.67
CA ALA A 280 -24.29 2.80 -5.66
C ALA A 280 -23.73 3.86 -4.70
N ALA A 281 -22.50 3.68 -4.20
CA ALA A 281 -21.82 4.66 -3.37
C ALA A 281 -21.60 6.00 -4.10
N MET A 282 -21.22 5.98 -5.38
CA MET A 282 -21.10 7.19 -6.21
C MET A 282 -22.43 7.92 -6.35
N ARG A 283 -23.53 7.21 -6.67
CA ARG A 283 -24.87 7.82 -6.79
C ARG A 283 -25.33 8.44 -5.48
N LYS A 284 -25.03 7.80 -4.35
CA LYS A 284 -25.33 8.33 -3.01
C LYS A 284 -24.50 9.57 -2.69
N ALA A 285 -23.22 9.58 -3.03
CA ALA A 285 -22.32 10.70 -2.78
C ALA A 285 -22.61 11.91 -3.69
N ARG A 286 -23.02 11.68 -4.95
CA ARG A 286 -23.26 12.70 -5.98
C ARG A 286 -24.57 12.46 -6.74
N PRO A 287 -25.73 12.67 -6.08
CA PRO A 287 -27.04 12.52 -6.74
C PRO A 287 -27.27 13.54 -7.86
N ASP A 288 -26.46 14.61 -7.89
CA ASP A 288 -26.45 15.65 -8.93
C ASP A 288 -25.71 15.24 -10.22
N LYS A 289 -25.01 14.09 -10.22
CA LYS A 289 -24.19 13.64 -11.35
C LYS A 289 -24.73 12.36 -11.96
N LYS A 290 -24.56 12.24 -13.29
CA LYS A 290 -24.83 10.99 -14.00
C LYS A 290 -23.70 10.00 -13.72
N VAL A 291 -24.02 8.90 -13.05
CA VAL A 291 -23.13 7.76 -12.81
C VAL A 291 -23.46 6.66 -13.84
N PRO A 292 -22.49 5.85 -14.32
CA PRO A 292 -22.77 4.71 -15.19
C PRO A 292 -23.86 3.77 -14.64
N GLU A 293 -24.53 3.06 -15.53
CA GLU A 293 -25.47 2.00 -15.17
C GLU A 293 -24.74 0.81 -14.55
N ASP A 294 -25.49 -0.02 -13.80
CA ASP A 294 -24.93 -1.23 -13.18
C ASP A 294 -24.41 -2.22 -14.24
N LEU A 295 -23.29 -2.87 -13.92
CA LEU A 295 -22.74 -3.95 -14.72
C LEU A 295 -23.60 -5.21 -14.56
N LYS A 296 -23.68 -6.01 -15.63
CA LYS A 296 -24.37 -7.30 -15.61
C LYS A 296 -23.72 -8.29 -14.64
N ASP A 297 -22.40 -8.22 -14.50
CA ASP A 297 -21.71 -9.02 -13.49
C ASP A 297 -22.00 -8.45 -12.10
N ASN A 298 -22.52 -9.31 -11.23
CA ASN A 298 -22.79 -9.00 -9.82
C ASN A 298 -22.13 -10.04 -8.90
N SER A 299 -21.03 -10.64 -9.37
CA SER A 299 -20.19 -11.53 -8.59
C SER A 299 -19.69 -10.83 -7.32
N LYS A 300 -19.36 -11.64 -6.30
CA LYS A 300 -18.94 -11.17 -4.97
C LYS A 300 -17.65 -11.85 -4.56
N ASP A 301 -16.88 -11.18 -3.71
CA ASP A 301 -15.82 -11.82 -2.94
C ASP A 301 -16.47 -12.44 -1.69
N LEU A 302 -16.31 -13.75 -1.50
CA LEU A 302 -16.82 -14.50 -0.35
C LEU A 302 -15.69 -15.00 0.57
N SER A 303 -14.46 -14.50 0.37
CA SER A 303 -13.33 -14.82 1.23
C SER A 303 -13.53 -14.27 2.65
N LYS A 304 -12.97 -14.98 3.64
CA LYS A 304 -13.00 -14.59 5.06
C LYS A 304 -11.58 -14.30 5.52
N VAL A 305 -11.30 -13.02 5.80
CA VAL A 305 -10.00 -12.56 6.29
C VAL A 305 -9.98 -12.67 7.81
N LEU A 306 -9.50 -13.79 8.34
CA LEU A 306 -9.45 -14.06 9.78
C LEU A 306 -8.67 -12.98 10.57
N PRO A 307 -7.50 -12.49 10.12
CA PRO A 307 -6.73 -11.47 10.82
C PRO A 307 -7.29 -10.05 10.69
N ARG A 308 -8.44 -9.85 10.00
CA ARG A 308 -9.06 -8.53 9.87
C ARG A 308 -9.35 -7.90 11.25
N ALA A 309 -9.79 -8.70 12.21
CA ALA A 309 -10.09 -8.24 13.57
C ALA A 309 -8.86 -7.63 14.26
N ARG A 310 -7.66 -8.14 13.97
CA ARG A 310 -6.40 -7.59 14.50
C ARG A 310 -6.16 -6.17 13.99
N ALA A 311 -6.43 -5.89 12.72
CA ALA A 311 -6.30 -4.54 12.17
C ALA A 311 -7.33 -3.57 12.80
N GLU A 312 -8.57 -4.01 13.05
CA GLU A 312 -9.57 -3.20 13.77
C GLU A 312 -9.18 -2.92 15.21
N GLU A 313 -8.59 -3.91 15.90
CA GLU A 313 -8.04 -3.73 17.25
C GLU A 313 -6.92 -2.69 17.25
N ILE A 314 -5.99 -2.76 16.29
CA ILE A 314 -4.90 -1.80 16.14
C ILE A 314 -5.45 -0.38 15.94
N LEU A 315 -6.44 -0.21 15.04
CA LEU A 315 -7.09 1.07 14.78
C LEU A 315 -7.79 1.63 16.04
N LYS A 316 -8.51 0.77 16.77
CA LYS A 316 -9.20 1.14 18.00
C LYS A 316 -8.21 1.53 19.11
N LYS A 317 -7.19 0.71 19.34
CA LYS A 317 -6.18 0.91 20.39
C LYS A 317 -5.40 2.20 20.16
N ASN A 318 -4.93 2.44 18.93
CA ASN A 318 -4.01 3.53 18.64
C ASN A 318 -4.72 4.85 18.31
N TYR A 319 -5.94 4.80 17.79
CA TYR A 319 -6.63 5.99 17.26
C TYR A 319 -8.08 6.15 17.73
N GLY A 320 -8.60 5.24 18.57
CA GLY A 320 -9.99 5.26 19.02
C GLY A 320 -11.00 4.98 17.91
N GLN A 321 -10.55 4.54 16.74
CA GLN A 321 -11.40 4.31 15.58
C GLN A 321 -12.05 2.93 15.67
N ASN A 322 -13.39 2.89 15.72
CA ASN A 322 -14.15 1.64 15.78
C ASN A 322 -14.36 1.08 14.37
N GLY A 323 -13.47 0.18 13.96
CA GLY A 323 -13.52 -0.46 12.65
C GLY A 323 -12.92 0.40 11.52
N PHE A 324 -13.01 -0.11 10.31
CA PHE A 324 -12.57 0.59 9.10
C PHE A 324 -13.59 1.64 8.63
N VAL A 325 -13.12 2.65 7.92
CA VAL A 325 -13.98 3.56 7.15
C VAL A 325 -14.66 2.78 6.01
N GLY A 326 -15.99 2.82 5.96
CA GLY A 326 -16.79 2.07 4.99
C GLY A 326 -16.70 2.57 3.55
N LEU A 327 -17.31 1.82 2.61
CA LEU A 327 -17.19 2.04 1.17
C LEU A 327 -17.77 3.38 0.76
N ASP A 328 -18.97 3.70 1.24
CA ASP A 328 -19.68 4.94 0.91
C ASP A 328 -18.82 6.18 1.19
N GLU A 329 -18.24 6.25 2.39
CA GLU A 329 -17.40 7.36 2.80
C GLU A 329 -16.08 7.39 2.03
N SER A 330 -15.47 6.23 1.78
CA SER A 330 -14.23 6.13 1.02
C SER A 330 -14.40 6.57 -0.43
N VAL A 331 -15.50 6.15 -1.09
CA VAL A 331 -15.86 6.59 -2.44
C VAL A 331 -16.21 8.08 -2.46
N ARG A 332 -16.98 8.57 -1.47
CA ARG A 332 -17.31 10.01 -1.34
C ARG A 332 -16.05 10.86 -1.27
N GLN A 333 -15.08 10.49 -0.42
CA GLN A 333 -13.78 11.18 -0.31
C GLN A 333 -12.98 11.12 -1.63
N ASN A 334 -13.07 10.01 -2.36
CA ASN A 334 -12.35 9.82 -3.61
C ASN A 334 -12.85 10.75 -4.73
N ILE A 335 -14.13 11.12 -4.71
CA ILE A 335 -14.77 11.96 -5.74
C ILE A 335 -15.15 13.35 -5.24
N GLU A 336 -14.73 13.72 -4.02
CA GLU A 336 -15.12 14.98 -3.36
C GLU A 336 -14.77 16.22 -4.19
N ASN A 337 -13.69 16.16 -4.96
CA ASN A 337 -13.19 17.26 -5.80
C ASN A 337 -13.49 17.08 -7.30
N LEU A 338 -14.43 16.21 -7.69
CA LEU A 338 -14.71 15.85 -9.10
C LEU A 338 -16.05 16.33 -9.64
#